data_AF-K1TDK7-F1
#
_entry.id   AF-K1TDK7-F1
#
_cell.length_a   1.000
_cell.length_b   1.000
_cell.length_c   1.000
_cell.angle_alpha   90.00
_cell.angle_beta   90.00
_cell.angle_gamma   90.00
#
_symmetry.space_group_name_H-M   'P 1'
#
loop_
_entity.id
_entity.type
_entity.pdbx_description
1 polymer ?
#
loop_
_entity_poly.entity_id
_entity_poly.type
_entity_poly.pdbx_seq_one_letter_code
_entity_poly.pdbx_strand_id
1 'polypeptide(L)'
;VVDMTTGEVLAEAGTVVTEELAIKIQNAAVPSVMIQTDIKNEKVLSNLAVDINAYVDFDCKELGINEEVYYPVLAEILAENETEEELKDAIKRNVHELIPKHITKEDIFATINYCMNIEYGIGSEDDIDHLGNRRIRAVGELLQNQYRIGLSRMERVVRERMTTQDLEGVSPQTLINIKPVTAAVKEFFGSSQLSQFMDQNNPLGELTHKRRLSALGPGGLSRDRAGFEVRDVHYTHYGRMCPIETPEGPNIGLINSFASFARLNEYGFVEAPYRVVDKSDPENPRVTDEVVYLTADEEDNYTVAQANEPLDAEGHFVHNNVSGRYREETSQFDKKRIDLMDVSPRMVFSVATSMIPFLQNDDSNRALMGSNMQRQAVPLITTEAPVVGTGMEAKAAVDSGVCVVAKR
;
A
#
# COMPACT_ATOMS: atom_id res chain seq x y z
N VAL A 1 8.58 9.44 32.62
CA VAL A 1 7.53 9.93 31.70
C VAL A 1 6.22 9.90 32.47
N VAL A 2 5.52 11.02 32.53
CA VAL A 2 4.23 11.13 33.25
C VAL A 2 3.18 11.47 32.20
N ASP A 3 2.07 10.75 32.25
CA ASP A 3 0.88 11.10 31.49
C ASP A 3 0.27 12.36 32.08
N MET A 4 0.16 13.41 31.26
CA MET A 4 -0.36 14.71 31.71
C MET A 4 -1.89 14.70 31.87
N THR A 5 -2.58 13.70 31.33
CA THR A 5 -4.03 13.55 31.41
C THR A 5 -4.47 12.77 32.64
N THR A 6 -3.86 11.61 32.88
CA THR A 6 -4.19 10.72 34.02
C THR A 6 -3.33 11.01 35.26
N GLY A 7 -2.17 11.64 35.09
CA GLY A 7 -1.18 11.82 36.15
C GLY A 7 -0.37 10.56 36.47
N GLU A 8 -0.56 9.47 35.71
CA GLU A 8 0.14 8.21 35.93
C GLU A 8 1.60 8.26 35.44
N VAL A 9 2.48 7.60 36.19
CA VAL A 9 3.89 7.45 35.80
C VAL A 9 4.00 6.29 34.81
N LEU A 10 4.12 6.62 33.53
CA LEU A 10 4.25 5.63 32.46
C LEU A 10 5.62 4.94 32.45
N ALA A 11 6.68 5.65 32.82
CA ALA A 11 8.03 5.09 32.86
C ALA A 11 8.93 5.86 33.84
N GLU A 12 9.73 5.12 34.61
CA GLU A 12 10.76 5.67 35.49
C GLU A 12 12.13 5.73 34.79
N ALA A 13 13.05 6.52 35.35
CA ALA A 13 14.41 6.62 34.82
C ALA A 13 15.12 5.24 34.85
N GLY A 14 15.70 4.85 33.72
CA GLY A 14 16.37 3.54 33.56
C GLY A 14 15.47 2.42 33.00
N THR A 15 14.19 2.70 32.73
CA THR A 15 13.30 1.75 32.05
C THR A 15 13.69 1.63 30.57
N VAL A 16 13.85 0.40 30.07
CA VAL A 16 14.08 0.14 28.65
C VAL A 16 12.78 0.41 27.89
N VAL A 17 12.85 1.23 26.84
CA VAL A 17 11.71 1.54 26.00
C VAL A 17 11.46 0.39 25.03
N THR A 18 10.42 -0.40 25.28
CA THR A 18 9.89 -1.37 24.32
C THR A 18 8.89 -0.70 23.39
N GLU A 19 8.57 -1.33 22.26
CA GLU A 19 7.58 -0.84 21.30
C GLU A 19 6.20 -0.60 21.95
N GLU A 20 5.72 -1.56 22.75
CA GLU A 20 4.47 -1.41 23.51
C GLU A 20 4.48 -0.20 24.45
N LEU A 21 5.62 0.06 25.10
CA LEU A 21 5.77 1.23 25.98
C LEU A 21 5.82 2.53 25.17
N ALA A 22 6.47 2.52 24.00
CA ALA A 22 6.50 3.67 23.10
C ALA A 22 5.09 4.03 22.61
N ILE A 23 4.28 3.05 22.21
CA ILE A 23 2.87 3.24 21.82
C ILE A 23 2.06 3.84 22.97
N LYS A 24 2.23 3.34 24.20
CA LYS A 24 1.57 3.91 25.38
C LYS A 24 1.97 5.36 25.64
N ILE A 25 3.26 5.68 25.49
CA ILE A 25 3.76 7.05 25.68
C ILE A 25 3.23 7.98 24.59
N GLN A 26 3.19 7.51 23.34
CA GLN A 26 2.60 8.24 22.23
C GLN A 26 1.12 8.52 22.50
N ASN A 27 0.35 7.49 22.83
CA ASN A 27 -1.08 7.62 23.10
C ASN A 27 -1.39 8.51 24.30
N ALA A 28 -0.49 8.66 25.27
CA ALA A 28 -0.63 9.63 26.36
C ALA A 28 -0.33 11.10 25.95
N ALA A 29 -0.13 11.36 24.64
CA ALA A 29 0.12 12.68 24.07
C ALA A 29 1.28 13.45 24.74
N VAL A 30 2.33 12.74 25.16
CA VAL A 30 3.46 13.35 25.84
C VAL A 30 4.29 14.19 24.83
N PRO A 31 4.45 15.52 25.02
CA PRO A 31 5.10 16.37 24.01
C PRO A 31 6.58 16.07 23.80
N SER A 32 7.25 15.54 24.82
CA SER A 32 8.66 15.16 24.70
C SER A 32 9.09 14.16 25.76
N VAL A 33 10.02 13.28 25.40
CA VAL A 33 10.61 12.26 26.27
C VAL A 33 12.12 12.43 26.28
N MET A 34 12.75 12.22 27.45
CA MET A 34 14.20 12.12 27.54
C MET A 34 14.60 10.65 27.43
N ILE A 35 15.37 10.30 26.40
CA ILE A 35 15.90 8.95 26.18
C ILE A 35 17.40 8.97 26.45
N GLN A 36 17.86 8.03 27.27
CA GLN A 36 19.28 7.86 27.53
C GLN A 36 19.89 7.03 26.40
N THR A 37 20.82 7.61 25.64
CA THR A 37 21.67 6.87 24.70
C THR A 37 23.03 6.56 25.33
N ASP A 38 23.86 5.80 24.61
CA ASP A 38 25.23 5.49 25.02
C ASP A 38 26.12 6.74 25.15
N ILE A 39 25.77 7.83 24.46
CA ILE A 39 26.58 9.05 24.37
C ILE A 39 26.03 10.15 25.29
N LYS A 40 24.71 10.38 25.27
CA LYS A 40 24.05 11.42 26.06
C LYS A 40 22.54 11.21 26.14
N ASN A 41 21.91 11.90 27.08
CA ASN A 41 20.45 11.96 27.15
C ASN A 41 19.93 12.87 26.03
N GLU A 42 19.21 12.29 25.08
CA GLU A 42 18.56 13.00 23.99
C GLU A 42 17.11 13.29 24.32
N LYS A 43 16.64 14.44 23.83
CA LYS A 43 15.23 14.82 23.94
C LYS A 43 14.54 14.42 22.64
N VAL A 44 13.58 13.50 22.72
CA VAL A 44 12.71 13.10 21.62
C VAL A 44 11.41 13.92 21.69
N LEU A 45 11.02 14.54 20.59
CA LEU A 45 9.78 15.32 20.48
C LEU A 45 8.69 14.48 19.82
N SER A 46 7.45 14.60 20.30
CA SER A 46 6.27 14.03 19.66
C SER A 46 5.57 15.06 18.77
N ASN A 47 4.92 14.60 17.71
CA ASN A 47 4.00 15.39 16.89
C ASN A 47 2.57 15.48 17.49
N LEU A 48 2.35 14.88 18.67
CA LEU A 48 1.05 14.84 19.36
C LEU A 48 -0.06 14.12 18.57
N ALA A 49 0.31 13.20 17.68
CA ALA A 49 -0.63 12.28 17.04
C ALA A 49 -0.87 11.07 17.95
N VAL A 50 -2.14 10.75 18.20
CA VAL A 50 -2.55 9.67 19.10
C VAL A 50 -3.57 8.74 18.45
N ASP A 51 -3.60 7.48 18.88
CA ASP A 51 -4.71 6.60 18.55
C ASP A 51 -5.96 7.03 19.34
N ILE A 52 -7.01 7.40 18.62
CA ILE A 52 -8.27 7.84 19.22
C ILE A 52 -8.91 6.73 20.07
N ASN A 53 -8.71 5.46 19.71
CA ASN A 53 -9.31 4.33 20.43
C ASN A 53 -8.73 4.14 21.83
N ALA A 54 -7.61 4.79 22.16
CA ALA A 54 -7.09 4.84 23.53
C ALA A 54 -7.93 5.75 24.45
N TYR A 55 -8.76 6.63 23.88
CA TYR A 55 -9.53 7.64 24.61
C TYR A 55 -11.04 7.38 24.60
N VAL A 56 -11.53 6.51 23.72
CA VAL A 56 -12.97 6.23 23.56
C VAL A 56 -13.25 4.74 23.56
N ASP A 57 -14.42 4.36 24.09
CA ASP A 57 -14.84 2.96 24.22
C ASP A 57 -15.54 2.38 22.98
N PHE A 58 -15.60 3.13 21.87
CA PHE A 58 -16.26 2.71 20.62
C PHE A 58 -15.30 2.74 19.42
N ASP A 59 -15.59 1.94 18.40
CA ASP A 59 -14.77 1.89 17.19
C ASP A 59 -14.98 3.14 16.33
N CYS A 60 -13.93 3.96 16.24
CA CYS A 60 -13.92 5.19 15.46
C CYS A 60 -13.77 4.97 13.95
N LYS A 61 -13.47 3.74 13.49
CA LYS A 61 -13.38 3.44 12.05
C LYS A 61 -14.71 3.68 11.34
N GLU A 62 -15.84 3.38 11.99
CA GLU A 62 -17.17 3.64 11.43
C GLU A 62 -17.47 5.15 11.27
N LEU A 63 -16.75 6.00 12.01
CA LEU A 63 -16.88 7.46 11.94
C LEU A 63 -15.96 8.08 10.87
N GLY A 64 -15.16 7.27 10.18
CA GLY A 64 -14.22 7.71 9.15
C GLY A 64 -12.85 8.13 9.68
N ILE A 65 -12.49 7.73 10.91
CA ILE A 65 -11.15 7.91 11.46
C ILE A 65 -10.41 6.58 11.33
N ASN A 66 -9.50 6.54 10.36
CA ASN A 66 -8.68 5.36 10.06
C ASN A 66 -7.19 5.58 10.38
N GLU A 67 -6.85 6.75 10.91
CA GLU A 67 -5.48 7.21 11.14
C GLU A 67 -5.38 7.86 12.53
N GLU A 68 -4.16 8.07 13.00
CA GLU A 68 -3.89 8.80 14.24
C GLU A 68 -4.42 10.23 14.16
N VAL A 69 -4.92 10.73 15.30
CA VAL A 69 -5.57 12.04 15.39
C VAL A 69 -4.73 13.04 16.15
N TYR A 70 -4.86 14.31 15.77
CA TYR A 70 -4.16 15.40 16.42
C TYR A 70 -4.74 15.69 17.81
N TYR A 71 -3.97 15.37 18.85
CA TYR A 71 -4.44 15.37 20.24
C TYR A 71 -4.99 16.72 20.74
N PRO A 72 -4.43 17.90 20.42
CA PRO A 72 -4.97 19.16 20.92
C PRO A 72 -6.43 19.40 20.55
N VAL A 73 -6.83 19.02 19.34
CA VAL A 73 -8.23 19.11 18.89
C VAL A 73 -9.09 18.05 19.57
N LEU A 74 -8.56 16.83 19.74
CA LEU A 74 -9.25 15.76 20.45
C LEU A 74 -9.53 16.16 21.92
N ALA A 75 -8.57 16.77 22.59
CA ALA A 75 -8.70 17.21 23.98
C ALA A 75 -9.79 18.28 24.16
N GLU A 76 -9.93 19.21 23.21
CA GLU A 76 -11.03 20.18 23.20
C GLU A 76 -12.39 19.48 23.04
N ILE A 77 -12.49 18.53 22.10
CA ILE A 77 -13.72 17.76 21.86
C ILE A 77 -14.12 16.91 23.07
N LEU A 78 -13.16 16.25 23.72
CA LEU A 78 -13.38 15.46 24.93
C LEU A 78 -13.79 16.32 26.13
N ALA A 79 -13.33 17.56 26.20
CA ALA A 79 -13.70 18.49 27.27
C ALA A 79 -15.10 19.11 27.08
N GLU A 80 -15.55 19.27 25.83
CA GLU A 80 -16.82 19.91 25.50
C GLU A 80 -18.03 18.96 25.49
N ASN A 81 -17.81 17.65 25.32
CA ASN A 81 -18.88 16.66 25.15
C ASN A 81 -18.83 15.60 26.25
N GLU A 82 -19.93 15.41 26.98
CA GLU A 82 -20.01 14.47 28.11
C GLU A 82 -20.67 13.14 27.73
N THR A 83 -21.48 13.11 26.66
CA THR A 83 -22.21 11.90 26.24
C THR A 83 -21.59 11.25 25.00
N GLU A 84 -21.71 9.92 24.93
CA GLU A 84 -21.15 9.13 23.81
C GLU A 84 -21.76 9.52 22.45
N GLU A 85 -23.05 9.85 22.39
CA GLU A 85 -23.70 10.29 21.14
C GLU A 85 -23.21 11.66 20.68
N GLU A 86 -23.08 12.63 21.60
CA GLU A 86 -22.52 13.95 21.28
C GLU A 86 -21.07 13.85 20.83
N LEU A 87 -20.29 12.96 21.45
CA LEU A 87 -18.91 12.72 21.07
C LEU A 87 -18.80 12.15 19.65
N LYS A 88 -19.63 11.18 19.29
CA LYS A 88 -19.68 10.62 17.93
C LYS A 88 -20.02 11.68 16.88
N ASP A 89 -21.00 12.53 17.17
CA ASP A 89 -21.40 13.61 16.27
C ASP A 89 -20.32 14.70 16.14
N ALA A 90 -19.69 15.07 17.26
CA ALA A 90 -18.60 16.05 17.29
C ALA A 90 -17.37 15.55 16.51
N ILE A 91 -16.97 14.29 16.74
CA ILE A 91 -15.88 13.63 16.01
C ILE A 91 -16.18 13.65 14.51
N LYS A 92 -17.38 13.24 14.10
CA LYS A 92 -17.79 13.21 12.69
C LYS A 92 -17.81 14.58 12.03
N ARG A 93 -18.15 15.63 12.80
CA ARG A 93 -18.15 17.01 12.31
C ARG A 93 -16.73 17.58 12.15
N ASN A 94 -15.83 17.20 13.05
CA ASN A 94 -14.48 17.75 13.15
C ASN A 94 -13.38 16.83 12.59
N VAL A 95 -13.74 15.82 11.77
CA VAL A 95 -12.78 14.89 11.14
C VAL A 95 -11.63 15.63 10.42
N HIS A 96 -11.92 16.77 9.78
CA HIS A 96 -10.90 17.56 9.08
C HIS A 96 -9.91 18.30 9.99
N GLU A 97 -10.29 18.54 11.24
CA GLU A 97 -9.44 19.18 12.25
C GLU A 97 -8.68 18.14 13.07
N LEU A 98 -9.32 16.99 13.35
CA LEU A 98 -8.69 15.82 13.97
C LEU A 98 -7.62 15.19 13.06
N ILE A 99 -7.88 15.14 11.75
CA ILE A 99 -6.93 14.64 10.74
C ILE A 99 -6.56 15.81 9.82
N PRO A 100 -5.62 16.68 10.24
CA PRO A 100 -5.26 17.85 9.47
C PRO A 100 -4.60 17.46 8.15
N LYS A 101 -5.19 17.86 7.02
CA LYS A 101 -4.61 17.63 5.66
C LYS A 101 -3.52 18.64 5.28
N HIS A 102 -2.85 19.21 6.27
CA HIS A 102 -1.80 20.22 6.13
C HIS A 102 -0.77 20.02 7.24
N ILE A 103 0.46 20.44 7.00
CA ILE A 103 1.56 20.29 7.96
C ILE A 103 1.34 21.18 9.19
N THR A 104 1.54 20.61 10.38
CA THR A 104 1.48 21.34 11.66
C THR A 104 2.86 21.82 12.09
N LYS A 105 2.95 22.64 13.15
CA LYS A 105 4.26 23.11 13.64
C LYS A 105 4.99 21.98 14.36
N GLU A 106 4.22 21.17 15.06
CA GLU A 106 4.62 20.00 15.82
C GLU A 106 5.29 18.97 14.90
N ASP A 107 4.72 18.71 13.72
CA ASP A 107 5.32 17.85 12.69
C ASP A 107 6.72 18.34 12.28
N ILE A 108 6.90 19.65 12.08
CA ILE A 108 8.18 20.23 11.67
C ILE A 108 9.23 20.04 12.76
N PHE A 109 8.88 20.32 14.02
CA PHE A 109 9.80 20.15 15.14
C PHE A 109 10.16 18.67 15.37
N ALA A 110 9.18 17.77 15.30
CA ALA A 110 9.38 16.34 15.42
C ALA A 110 10.28 15.81 14.29
N THR A 111 10.06 16.24 13.04
CA THR A 111 10.89 15.83 11.89
C THR A 111 12.35 16.27 12.06
N ILE A 112 12.60 17.54 12.42
CA ILE A 112 13.97 18.03 12.64
C ILE A 112 14.63 17.25 13.77
N ASN A 113 13.90 16.99 14.85
CA ASN A 113 14.40 16.22 15.98
C ASN A 113 14.71 14.77 15.60
N TYR A 114 13.84 14.10 14.84
CA TYR A 114 14.05 12.75 14.33
C TYR A 114 15.33 12.68 13.48
N CYS A 115 15.51 13.62 12.53
CA CYS A 115 16.73 13.68 11.71
C CYS A 115 18.00 13.87 12.55
N MET A 116 17.95 14.64 13.64
CA MET A 116 19.09 14.79 14.56
C MET A 116 19.34 13.52 15.39
N ASN A 117 18.27 12.79 15.72
CA ASN A 117 18.29 11.61 16.58
C ASN A 117 18.80 10.34 15.88
N ILE A 118 18.64 10.24 14.56
CA ILE A 118 19.20 9.14 13.75
C ILE A 118 20.72 9.02 13.95
N GLU A 119 21.44 10.15 14.00
CA GLU A 119 22.90 10.17 14.23
C GLU A 119 23.28 9.57 15.60
N TYR A 120 22.38 9.64 16.58
CA TYR A 120 22.56 9.06 17.91
C TYR A 120 22.00 7.64 18.06
N GLY A 121 21.60 7.01 16.95
CA GLY A 121 21.05 5.65 16.92
C GLY A 121 19.60 5.55 17.43
N ILE A 122 18.87 6.67 17.54
CA ILE A 122 17.44 6.66 17.85
C ILE A 122 16.67 6.88 16.55
N GLY A 123 16.13 5.79 16.00
CA GLY A 123 15.37 5.77 14.75
C GLY A 123 15.96 4.78 13.74
N SER A 124 15.28 4.66 12.60
CA SER A 124 15.73 3.85 11.44
C SER A 124 15.87 4.72 10.20
N GLU A 125 16.78 4.30 9.31
CA GLU A 125 16.91 4.88 7.97
C GLU A 125 15.80 4.35 7.05
N ASP A 126 15.30 5.21 6.16
CA ASP A 126 14.26 4.83 5.20
C ASP A 126 14.87 4.25 3.93
N ASP A 127 14.29 3.14 3.48
CA ASP A 127 14.58 2.55 2.17
C ASP A 127 13.62 3.08 1.11
N ILE A 128 14.16 3.77 0.10
CA ILE A 128 13.41 4.40 -1.00
C ILE A 128 12.76 3.34 -1.92
N ASP A 129 13.31 2.14 -1.98
CA ASP A 129 12.89 1.08 -2.88
C ASP A 129 11.84 0.14 -2.25
N HIS A 130 11.71 0.20 -0.93
CA HIS A 130 10.70 -0.52 -0.17
C HIS A 130 9.27 -0.21 -0.66
N LEU A 131 8.45 -1.24 -0.90
CA LEU A 131 7.08 -1.06 -1.40
C LEU A 131 6.15 -0.34 -0.41
N GLY A 132 6.46 -0.34 0.89
CA GLY A 132 5.78 0.50 1.88
C GLY A 132 5.98 2.00 1.63
N ASN A 133 7.05 2.38 0.93
CA ASN A 133 7.34 3.78 0.56
C ASN A 133 6.91 4.10 -0.89
N ARG A 134 6.38 3.12 -1.63
CA ARG A 134 5.99 3.24 -3.04
C ARG A 134 4.51 2.95 -3.23
N ARG A 135 3.75 4.02 -3.41
CA ARG A 135 2.30 3.98 -3.59
C ARG A 135 1.90 3.96 -5.08
N ILE A 136 0.92 3.14 -5.42
CA ILE A 136 0.33 3.08 -6.76
C ILE A 136 -0.78 4.11 -6.89
N ARG A 137 -0.71 4.91 -7.96
CA ARG A 137 -1.78 5.84 -8.35
C ARG A 137 -2.66 5.23 -9.43
N ALA A 138 -3.88 4.87 -9.08
CA ALA A 138 -4.86 4.34 -10.02
C ALA A 138 -5.44 5.44 -10.94
N VAL A 139 -6.12 5.03 -12.02
CA VAL A 139 -6.73 5.93 -12.99
C VAL A 139 -7.72 6.92 -12.35
N GLY A 140 -8.46 6.50 -11.33
CA GLY A 140 -9.44 7.34 -10.63
C GLY A 140 -8.79 8.56 -9.97
N GLU A 141 -7.67 8.36 -9.26
CA GLU A 141 -6.93 9.43 -8.60
C GLU A 141 -6.28 10.37 -9.62
N LEU A 142 -5.66 9.83 -10.66
CA LEU A 142 -5.05 10.64 -11.72
C LEU A 142 -6.10 11.52 -12.41
N LEU A 143 -7.29 10.95 -12.69
CA LEU A 143 -8.40 11.69 -13.28
C LEU A 143 -8.96 12.74 -12.30
N GLN A 144 -9.10 12.40 -11.02
CA GLN A 144 -9.55 13.34 -9.98
C GLN A 144 -8.62 14.56 -9.89
N ASN A 145 -7.30 14.36 -9.97
CA ASN A 145 -6.33 15.45 -9.97
C ASN A 145 -6.50 16.38 -11.19
N GLN A 146 -6.68 15.81 -12.39
CA GLN A 146 -6.94 16.62 -13.58
C GLN A 146 -8.29 17.33 -13.52
N TYR A 147 -9.29 16.68 -12.95
CA TYR A 147 -10.61 17.27 -12.73
C TYR A 147 -10.53 18.44 -11.74
N ARG A 148 -9.77 18.29 -10.64
CA ARG A 148 -9.51 19.36 -9.66
C ARG A 148 -8.83 20.57 -10.30
N ILE A 149 -7.83 20.35 -11.15
CA ILE A 149 -7.18 21.44 -11.93
C ILE A 149 -8.20 22.12 -12.84
N GLY A 150 -9.06 21.35 -13.52
CA GLY A 150 -10.14 21.87 -14.35
C GLY A 150 -11.14 22.73 -13.56
N LEU A 151 -11.54 22.29 -12.36
CA LEU A 151 -12.43 23.02 -11.46
C LEU A 151 -11.79 24.30 -10.92
N SER A 152 -10.52 24.27 -10.52
CA SER A 152 -9.81 25.47 -10.05
C SER A 152 -9.74 26.56 -11.14
N ARG A 153 -9.52 26.15 -12.41
CA ARG A 153 -9.60 27.08 -13.56
C ARG A 153 -11.02 27.63 -13.75
N MET A 154 -12.04 26.79 -13.61
CA MET A 154 -13.44 27.21 -13.69
C MET A 154 -13.80 28.19 -12.57
N GLU A 155 -13.37 27.95 -11.33
CA GLU A 155 -13.60 28.81 -10.17
C GLU A 155 -13.06 30.22 -10.44
N ARG A 156 -11.84 30.33 -10.98
CA ARG A 156 -11.25 31.62 -11.36
C ARG A 156 -12.11 32.37 -12.37
N VAL A 157 -12.59 31.70 -13.41
CA VAL A 157 -13.47 32.31 -14.44
C VAL A 157 -14.81 32.74 -13.85
N VAL A 158 -15.38 31.94 -12.95
CA VAL A 158 -16.62 32.29 -12.24
C VAL A 158 -16.39 33.53 -11.38
N ARG A 159 -15.29 33.60 -10.64
CA ARG A 159 -14.91 34.76 -9.81
C ARG A 159 -14.74 36.03 -10.64
N GLU A 160 -14.06 35.95 -11.79
CA GLU A 160 -13.89 37.08 -12.72
C GLU A 160 -15.24 37.55 -13.31
N ARG A 161 -16.14 36.63 -13.66
CA ARG A 161 -17.48 36.95 -14.17
C ARG A 161 -18.38 37.58 -13.12
N MET A 162 -18.32 37.11 -11.87
CA MET A 162 -19.08 37.67 -10.76
C MET A 162 -18.73 39.15 -10.50
N THR A 163 -17.48 39.55 -10.74
CA THR A 163 -17.06 40.96 -10.58
C THR A 163 -17.56 41.86 -11.72
N THR A 164 -17.83 41.30 -12.90
CA THR A 164 -18.11 42.06 -14.13
C THR A 164 -19.60 42.12 -14.49
N GLN A 165 -20.41 41.15 -14.04
CA GLN A 165 -21.84 41.08 -14.36
C GLN A 165 -22.69 41.86 -13.34
N ASP A 166 -23.69 42.59 -13.84
CA ASP A 166 -24.68 43.27 -13.01
C ASP A 166 -25.57 42.25 -12.27
N LEU A 167 -25.88 42.53 -11.00
CA LEU A 167 -26.61 41.64 -10.09
C LEU A 167 -28.05 41.31 -10.54
N GLU A 168 -28.66 42.16 -11.37
CA GLU A 168 -30.01 41.94 -11.87
C GLU A 168 -30.02 40.91 -13.02
N GLY A 169 -30.48 39.69 -12.71
CA GLY A 169 -30.69 38.64 -13.72
C GLY A 169 -29.55 37.61 -13.85
N VAL A 170 -28.57 37.59 -12.95
CA VAL A 170 -27.53 36.56 -12.93
C VAL A 170 -28.12 35.22 -12.53
N SER A 171 -27.87 34.18 -13.33
CA SER A 171 -28.18 32.80 -12.98
C SER A 171 -26.88 31.99 -12.84
N PRO A 172 -26.83 30.93 -12.02
CA PRO A 172 -25.63 30.08 -11.92
C PRO A 172 -25.18 29.52 -13.28
N GLN A 173 -26.12 29.26 -14.18
CA GLN A 173 -25.85 28.76 -15.53
C GLN A 173 -25.08 29.77 -16.39
N THR A 174 -25.28 31.08 -16.22
CA THR A 174 -24.55 32.10 -17.00
C THR A 174 -23.11 32.28 -16.50
N LEU A 175 -22.86 31.97 -15.22
CA LEU A 175 -21.54 32.06 -14.62
C LEU A 175 -20.67 30.83 -14.95
N ILE A 176 -21.26 29.63 -14.99
CA ILE A 176 -20.54 28.38 -15.19
C ILE A 176 -20.09 28.19 -16.64
N ASN A 177 -18.80 27.96 -16.85
CA ASN A 177 -18.24 27.55 -18.13
C ASN A 177 -17.55 26.18 -17.99
N ILE A 178 -18.09 25.16 -18.66
CA ILE A 178 -17.58 23.78 -18.59
C ILE A 178 -16.38 23.50 -19.50
N LYS A 179 -16.02 24.43 -20.40
CA LYS A 179 -14.91 24.23 -21.35
C LYS A 179 -13.56 23.90 -20.67
N PRO A 180 -13.14 24.57 -19.57
CA PRO A 180 -11.88 24.26 -18.90
C PRO A 180 -11.82 22.84 -18.33
N VAL A 181 -12.94 22.34 -17.78
CA VAL A 181 -13.03 20.99 -17.21
C VAL A 181 -12.99 19.94 -18.33
N THR A 182 -13.82 20.11 -19.37
CA THR A 182 -13.83 19.18 -20.52
C THR A 182 -12.51 19.15 -21.28
N ALA A 183 -11.81 20.28 -21.38
CA ALA A 183 -10.48 20.36 -21.97
C ALA A 183 -9.45 19.57 -21.15
N ALA A 184 -9.41 19.75 -19.82
CA ALA A 184 -8.49 19.03 -18.95
C ALA A 184 -8.67 17.51 -19.01
N VAL A 185 -9.93 17.04 -19.04
CA VAL A 185 -10.23 15.59 -19.18
C VAL A 185 -9.81 15.07 -20.56
N LYS A 186 -10.09 15.81 -21.64
CA LYS A 186 -9.68 15.40 -23.00
C LYS A 186 -8.16 15.37 -23.15
N GLU A 187 -7.46 16.33 -22.56
CA GLU A 187 -6.00 16.37 -22.55
C GLU A 187 -5.44 15.14 -21.82
N PHE A 188 -5.97 14.81 -20.65
CA PHE A 188 -5.56 13.61 -19.91
C PHE A 188 -5.66 12.33 -20.75
N PHE A 189 -6.81 12.05 -21.37
CA PHE A 189 -6.96 10.82 -22.17
C PHE A 189 -6.24 10.88 -23.53
N GLY A 190 -6.05 12.07 -24.09
CA GLY A 190 -5.48 12.25 -25.43
C GLY A 190 -3.96 12.34 -25.47
N SER A 191 -3.30 12.88 -24.44
CA SER A 191 -1.86 13.17 -24.44
C SER A 191 -1.07 12.58 -23.27
N SER A 192 -1.73 11.99 -22.26
CA SER A 192 -1.01 11.38 -21.14
C SER A 192 -0.20 10.16 -21.60
N GLN A 193 1.04 10.06 -21.13
CA GLN A 193 1.91 8.90 -21.37
C GLN A 193 1.35 7.60 -20.77
N LEU A 194 0.50 7.72 -19.75
CA LEU A 194 -0.17 6.59 -19.09
C LEU A 194 -1.47 6.20 -19.80
N SER A 195 -1.99 7.04 -20.71
CA SER A 195 -3.14 6.74 -21.57
C SER A 195 -2.63 6.12 -22.87
N GLN A 196 -2.43 4.80 -22.86
CA GLN A 196 -1.83 4.07 -23.98
C GLN A 196 -2.90 3.34 -24.80
N PHE A 197 -2.61 3.10 -26.09
CA PHE A 197 -3.41 2.18 -26.88
C PHE A 197 -3.31 0.78 -26.30
N MET A 198 -4.46 0.15 -26.10
CA MET A 198 -4.51 -1.18 -25.51
C MET A 198 -3.87 -2.21 -26.44
N ASP A 199 -2.90 -2.98 -25.93
CA ASP A 199 -2.40 -4.18 -26.59
C ASP A 199 -3.52 -5.22 -26.68
N GLN A 200 -3.97 -5.51 -27.89
CA GLN A 200 -5.12 -6.38 -28.19
C GLN A 200 -4.73 -7.52 -29.13
N ASN A 201 -3.45 -7.91 -29.14
CA ASN A 201 -3.00 -8.99 -30.02
C ASN A 201 -3.66 -10.32 -29.65
N ASN A 202 -3.81 -10.59 -28.35
CA ASN A 202 -4.53 -11.74 -27.81
C ASN A 202 -5.11 -11.43 -26.41
N PRO A 203 -5.98 -12.29 -25.85
CA PRO A 203 -6.60 -12.04 -24.55
C PRO A 203 -5.61 -11.87 -23.39
N LEU A 204 -4.45 -12.52 -23.44
CA LEU A 204 -3.41 -12.39 -22.42
C LEU A 204 -2.69 -11.03 -22.53
N GLY A 205 -2.41 -10.56 -23.74
CA GLY A 205 -1.85 -9.22 -23.99
C GLY A 205 -2.74 -8.12 -23.40
N GLU A 206 -4.05 -8.23 -23.60
CA GLU A 206 -5.02 -7.30 -23.03
C GLU A 206 -5.02 -7.35 -21.48
N LEU A 207 -5.11 -8.55 -20.91
CA LEU A 207 -5.17 -8.74 -19.47
C LEU A 207 -3.90 -8.25 -18.76
N THR A 208 -2.73 -8.59 -19.30
CA THR A 208 -1.43 -8.17 -18.76
C THR A 208 -1.23 -6.67 -18.89
N HIS A 209 -1.68 -6.06 -20.00
CA HIS A 209 -1.57 -4.61 -20.17
C HIS A 209 -2.41 -3.83 -19.16
N LYS A 210 -3.62 -4.32 -18.81
CA LYS A 210 -4.46 -3.73 -17.76
C LYS A 210 -3.87 -3.87 -16.35
N ARG A 211 -2.99 -4.86 -16.13
CA ARG A 211 -2.33 -5.15 -14.84
C ARG A 211 -0.87 -4.64 -14.77
N ARG A 212 -0.48 -3.77 -15.71
CA ARG A 212 0.87 -3.24 -15.82
C ARG A 212 1.07 -2.05 -14.88
N LEU A 213 2.22 -2.01 -14.24
CA LEU A 213 2.71 -0.93 -13.39
C LEU A 213 3.82 -0.17 -14.11
N SER A 214 3.78 1.15 -14.03
CA SER A 214 4.78 2.03 -14.66
C SER A 214 5.31 3.01 -13.63
N ALA A 215 6.62 3.00 -13.41
CA ALA A 215 7.33 4.03 -12.65
C ALA A 215 7.55 5.32 -13.48
N LEU A 216 7.28 5.27 -14.78
CA LEU A 216 7.37 6.40 -15.71
C LEU A 216 6.05 7.19 -15.73
N GLY A 217 6.15 8.50 -15.98
CA GLY A 217 4.98 9.38 -16.19
C GLY A 217 5.04 10.65 -15.35
N PRO A 218 3.95 11.45 -15.33
CA PRO A 218 3.88 12.68 -14.53
C PRO A 218 4.09 12.40 -13.03
N GLY A 219 5.15 12.97 -12.46
CA GLY A 219 5.53 12.74 -11.06
C GLY A 219 6.27 11.43 -10.80
N GLY A 220 6.61 10.67 -11.84
CA GLY A 220 7.46 9.48 -11.77
C GLY A 220 8.89 9.74 -12.24
N LEU A 221 9.60 8.66 -12.53
CA LEU A 221 10.99 8.69 -13.00
C LEU A 221 11.06 8.95 -14.51
N SER A 222 12.19 9.50 -14.94
CA SER A 222 12.58 9.51 -16.35
C SER A 222 13.58 8.38 -16.62
N ARG A 223 13.61 7.89 -17.87
CA ARG A 223 14.49 6.78 -18.27
C ARG A 223 15.96 7.06 -17.98
N ASP A 224 16.40 8.29 -18.20
CA ASP A 224 17.79 8.71 -18.05
C ASP A 224 18.19 8.99 -16.59
N ARG A 225 17.21 9.24 -15.71
CA ARG A 225 17.44 9.47 -14.26
C ARG A 225 17.30 8.21 -13.42
N ALA A 226 16.68 7.16 -13.97
CA ALA A 226 16.51 5.90 -13.26
C ALA A 226 17.84 5.13 -13.22
N GLY A 227 18.47 5.11 -12.04
CA GLY A 227 19.67 4.34 -11.74
C GLY A 227 19.44 2.83 -11.74
N PHE A 228 20.47 2.09 -11.31
CA PHE A 228 20.42 0.63 -11.23
C PHE A 228 19.51 0.14 -10.09
N GLU A 229 19.63 0.74 -8.90
CA GLU A 229 18.91 0.36 -7.67
C GLU A 229 17.39 0.27 -7.89
N VAL A 230 16.80 1.33 -8.46
CA VAL A 230 15.35 1.38 -8.73
C VAL A 230 14.87 0.33 -9.75
N ARG A 231 15.77 -0.23 -10.57
CA ARG A 231 15.44 -1.28 -11.56
C ARG A 231 15.61 -2.68 -11.00
N ASP A 232 16.29 -2.83 -9.87
CA ASP A 232 16.59 -4.13 -9.28
C ASP A 232 15.35 -4.73 -8.61
N VAL A 233 15.41 -6.02 -8.34
CA VAL A 233 14.33 -6.74 -7.65
C VAL A 233 14.53 -6.59 -6.14
N HIS A 234 13.58 -5.91 -5.51
CA HIS A 234 13.54 -5.75 -4.06
C HIS A 234 12.82 -6.92 -3.38
N TYR A 235 13.18 -7.28 -2.15
CA TYR A 235 12.58 -8.43 -1.44
C TYR A 235 11.07 -8.26 -1.22
N THR A 236 10.61 -7.02 -0.97
CA THR A 236 9.19 -6.67 -0.80
C THR A 236 8.34 -6.91 -2.05
N HIS A 237 8.94 -7.09 -3.23
CA HIS A 237 8.20 -7.41 -4.45
C HIS A 237 7.49 -8.78 -4.34
N TYR A 238 7.95 -9.66 -3.45
CA TYR A 238 7.37 -10.98 -3.24
C TYR A 238 5.85 -10.92 -3.03
N GLY A 239 5.10 -11.67 -3.84
CA GLY A 239 3.63 -11.70 -3.76
C GLY A 239 2.89 -10.45 -4.27
N ARG A 240 3.60 -9.35 -4.56
CA ARG A 240 3.04 -8.03 -4.92
C ARG A 240 3.30 -7.67 -6.39
N MET A 241 4.55 -7.78 -6.82
CA MET A 241 4.99 -7.52 -8.19
C MET A 241 5.74 -8.73 -8.74
N CYS A 242 5.50 -9.06 -10.01
CA CYS A 242 6.20 -10.17 -10.64
C CYS A 242 7.67 -9.80 -10.89
N PRO A 243 8.64 -10.58 -10.40
CA PRO A 243 10.07 -10.30 -10.62
C PRO A 243 10.55 -10.69 -12.02
N ILE A 244 9.74 -11.44 -12.78
CA ILE A 244 10.11 -11.98 -14.10
C ILE A 244 9.52 -11.15 -15.25
N GLU A 245 8.28 -10.69 -15.15
CA GLU A 245 7.58 -10.01 -16.24
C GLU A 245 7.91 -8.52 -16.29
N THR A 246 9.02 -8.20 -16.95
CA THR A 246 9.42 -6.83 -17.34
C THR A 246 9.78 -6.78 -18.84
N PRO A 247 9.57 -5.65 -19.53
CA PRO A 247 10.09 -5.46 -20.88
C PRO A 247 11.62 -5.53 -20.92
N GLU A 248 12.15 -6.04 -22.02
CA GLU A 248 13.57 -6.00 -22.33
C GLU A 248 13.99 -4.60 -22.79
N GLY A 249 15.28 -4.27 -22.63
CA GLY A 249 15.86 -3.02 -23.12
C GLY A 249 15.72 -1.85 -22.15
N PRO A 250 15.55 -0.59 -22.63
CA PRO A 250 15.68 0.61 -21.79
C PRO A 250 14.69 0.72 -20.63
N ASN A 251 13.55 0.03 -20.71
CA ASN A 251 12.47 0.06 -19.72
C ASN A 251 12.55 -1.07 -18.68
N ILE A 252 13.62 -1.88 -18.70
CA ILE A 252 13.79 -2.97 -17.72
C ILE A 252 13.72 -2.43 -16.29
N GLY A 253 12.90 -3.09 -15.46
CA GLY A 253 12.67 -2.74 -14.04
C GLY A 253 11.75 -1.52 -13.82
N LEU A 254 11.48 -0.71 -14.85
CA LEU A 254 10.62 0.48 -14.75
C LEU A 254 9.16 0.19 -15.11
N ILE A 255 8.92 -0.92 -15.79
CA ILE A 255 7.61 -1.43 -16.13
C ILE A 255 7.51 -2.85 -15.61
N ASN A 256 6.69 -3.04 -14.59
CA ASN A 256 6.47 -4.34 -13.96
C ASN A 256 5.00 -4.74 -14.10
N SER A 257 4.67 -5.95 -13.71
CA SER A 257 3.31 -6.47 -13.73
C SER A 257 2.91 -6.91 -12.32
N PHE A 258 1.64 -6.73 -11.96
CA PHE A 258 1.13 -7.26 -10.70
C PHE A 258 1.32 -8.78 -10.62
N ALA A 259 1.62 -9.25 -9.43
CA ALA A 259 1.58 -10.67 -9.14
C ALA A 259 0.13 -11.20 -9.16
N SER A 260 -0.05 -12.52 -9.15
CA SER A 260 -1.34 -13.17 -9.42
C SER A 260 -2.41 -12.84 -8.38
N PHE A 261 -2.07 -12.83 -7.09
CA PHE A 261 -3.03 -12.59 -6.00
C PHE A 261 -2.90 -11.21 -5.35
N ALA A 262 -2.01 -10.36 -5.86
CA ALA A 262 -1.81 -9.01 -5.36
C ALA A 262 -3.10 -8.18 -5.44
N ARG A 263 -3.36 -7.39 -4.40
CA ARG A 263 -4.47 -6.43 -4.33
C ARG A 263 -3.96 -5.03 -4.02
N LEU A 264 -4.77 -4.04 -4.35
CA LEU A 264 -4.53 -2.65 -3.99
C LEU A 264 -5.45 -2.29 -2.84
N ASN A 265 -4.89 -1.74 -1.77
CA ASN A 265 -5.68 -1.27 -0.64
C ASN A 265 -6.25 0.14 -0.88
N GLU A 266 -7.05 0.64 0.06
CA GLU A 266 -7.70 1.96 -0.05
C GLU A 266 -6.69 3.10 -0.13
N TYR A 267 -5.53 2.93 0.52
CA TYR A 267 -4.41 3.86 0.50
C TYR A 267 -3.57 3.76 -0.77
N GLY A 268 -3.75 2.77 -1.64
CA GLY A 268 -2.94 2.60 -2.85
C GLY A 268 -1.63 1.84 -2.66
N PHE A 269 -1.44 1.13 -1.55
CA PHE A 269 -0.35 0.17 -1.36
C PHE A 269 -0.76 -1.23 -1.85
N VAL A 270 0.24 -2.03 -2.22
CA VAL A 270 0.02 -3.38 -2.71
C VAL A 270 0.07 -4.37 -1.56
N GLU A 271 -0.96 -5.19 -1.46
CA GLU A 271 -1.08 -6.24 -0.46
C GLU A 271 -0.92 -7.62 -1.07
N ALA A 272 -0.31 -8.52 -0.31
CA ALA A 272 -0.18 -9.93 -0.64
C ALA A 272 -0.96 -10.79 0.38
N PRO A 273 -1.58 -11.91 -0.05
CA PRO A 273 -2.33 -12.77 0.85
C PRO A 273 -1.46 -13.80 1.56
N TYR A 274 -1.70 -13.99 2.85
CA TYR A 274 -1.02 -14.97 3.72
C TYR A 274 -2.03 -15.74 4.56
N ARG A 275 -1.71 -17.00 4.86
CA ARG A 275 -2.46 -17.82 5.83
C ARG A 275 -1.94 -17.56 7.24
N VAL A 276 -2.85 -17.37 8.18
CA VAL A 276 -2.51 -17.13 9.59
C VAL A 276 -2.11 -18.44 10.25
N VAL A 277 -1.02 -18.42 11.01
CA VAL A 277 -0.62 -19.54 11.87
C VAL A 277 -1.13 -19.31 13.29
N ASP A 278 -2.02 -20.20 13.74
CA ASP A 278 -2.51 -20.20 15.12
C ASP A 278 -1.40 -20.70 16.06
N LYS A 279 -1.02 -19.83 17.00
CA LYS A 279 0.01 -20.07 18.03
C LYS A 279 -0.59 -20.35 19.41
N SER A 280 -1.87 -20.69 19.49
CA SER A 280 -2.54 -21.05 20.76
C SER A 280 -1.85 -22.20 21.49
N ASP A 281 -1.24 -23.14 20.75
CA ASP A 281 -0.25 -24.09 21.27
C ASP A 281 1.16 -23.67 20.81
N PRO A 282 1.98 -23.06 21.69
CA PRO A 282 3.33 -22.61 21.34
C PRO A 282 4.28 -23.73 20.91
N GLU A 283 4.01 -24.99 21.28
CA GLU A 283 4.85 -26.13 20.92
C GLU A 283 4.46 -26.72 19.56
N ASN A 284 3.20 -26.55 19.15
CA ASN A 284 2.67 -27.10 17.91
C ASN A 284 1.78 -26.09 17.17
N PRO A 285 2.39 -25.09 16.50
CA PRO A 285 1.64 -24.10 15.75
C PRO A 285 0.90 -24.73 14.57
N ARG A 286 -0.31 -24.26 14.32
CA ARG A 286 -1.23 -24.82 13.31
C ARG A 286 -1.53 -23.79 12.23
N VAL A 287 -1.34 -24.15 10.98
CA VAL A 287 -1.71 -23.29 9.85
C VAL A 287 -3.22 -23.33 9.65
N THR A 288 -3.85 -22.16 9.70
CA THR A 288 -5.30 -22.00 9.51
C THR A 288 -5.66 -21.76 8.05
N ASP A 289 -6.94 -21.87 7.71
CA ASP A 289 -7.48 -21.51 6.39
C ASP A 289 -7.89 -20.02 6.30
N GLU A 290 -7.66 -19.24 7.35
CA GLU A 290 -7.89 -17.81 7.35
C GLU A 290 -6.80 -17.10 6.56
N VAL A 291 -7.22 -16.27 5.59
CA VAL A 291 -6.33 -15.52 4.72
C VAL A 291 -6.41 -14.04 5.03
N VAL A 292 -5.27 -13.46 5.41
CA VAL A 292 -5.10 -12.02 5.64
C VAL A 292 -4.30 -11.39 4.51
N TYR A 293 -4.63 -10.16 4.16
CA TYR A 293 -3.89 -9.37 3.17
C TYR A 293 -3.02 -8.38 3.93
N LEU A 294 -1.71 -8.37 3.64
CA LEU A 294 -0.74 -7.52 4.33
C LEU A 294 0.03 -6.63 3.37
N THR A 295 0.26 -5.39 3.78
CA THR A 295 1.18 -4.47 3.09
C THR A 295 2.64 -4.90 3.31
N ALA A 296 3.58 -4.24 2.63
CA ALA A 296 5.01 -4.61 2.73
C ALA A 296 5.58 -4.27 4.11
N ASP A 297 5.19 -3.12 4.66
CA ASP A 297 5.52 -2.64 6.00
C ASP A 297 4.94 -3.55 7.10
N GLU A 298 3.72 -4.06 6.94
CA GLU A 298 3.14 -5.02 7.88
C GLU A 298 3.87 -6.37 7.85
N GLU A 299 4.24 -6.87 6.66
CA GLU A 299 4.93 -8.16 6.49
C GLU A 299 6.30 -8.19 7.20
N ASP A 300 7.01 -7.06 7.26
CA ASP A 300 8.37 -6.95 7.85
C ASP A 300 8.45 -7.27 9.34
N ASN A 301 7.29 -7.30 10.02
CA ASN A 301 7.18 -7.66 11.43
C ASN A 301 6.98 -9.17 11.66
N TYR A 302 6.71 -9.95 10.61
CA TYR A 302 6.33 -11.36 10.70
C TYR A 302 7.34 -12.29 10.02
N THR A 303 7.43 -13.53 10.52
CA THR A 303 8.20 -14.60 9.87
C THR A 303 7.27 -15.44 9.00
N VAL A 304 7.52 -15.48 7.67
CA VAL A 304 6.63 -16.14 6.70
C VAL A 304 7.23 -17.45 6.19
N ALA A 305 6.49 -18.56 6.31
CA ALA A 305 6.84 -19.87 5.76
C ALA A 305 6.42 -20.01 4.28
N GLN A 306 7.17 -20.84 3.54
CA GLN A 306 6.86 -21.13 2.14
C GLN A 306 5.61 -22.01 1.98
N ALA A 307 4.88 -21.82 0.87
CA ALA A 307 3.65 -22.56 0.58
C ALA A 307 3.83 -24.08 0.37
N ASN A 308 5.07 -24.53 0.12
CA ASN A 308 5.42 -25.93 -0.16
C ASN A 308 5.87 -26.72 1.09
N GLU A 309 5.95 -26.08 2.26
CA GLU A 309 6.33 -26.77 3.50
C GLU A 309 5.29 -27.86 3.84
N PRO A 310 5.70 -29.11 4.10
CA PRO A 310 4.77 -30.19 4.41
C PRO A 310 4.05 -29.98 5.74
N LEU A 311 2.72 -30.07 5.68
CA LEU A 311 1.82 -30.04 6.82
C LEU A 311 1.22 -31.43 7.07
N ASP A 312 0.89 -31.72 8.33
CA ASP A 312 0.12 -32.91 8.70
C ASP A 312 -1.39 -32.75 8.37
N ALA A 313 -2.18 -33.78 8.66
CA ALA A 313 -3.63 -33.77 8.38
C ALA A 313 -4.42 -32.76 9.23
N GLU A 314 -3.85 -32.30 10.34
CA GLU A 314 -4.45 -31.31 11.24
C GLU A 314 -3.98 -29.89 10.93
N GLY A 315 -2.93 -29.73 10.11
CA GLY A 315 -2.38 -28.44 9.67
C GLY A 315 -1.11 -28.00 10.41
N HIS A 316 -0.44 -28.88 11.15
CA HIS A 316 0.83 -28.58 11.81
C HIS A 316 2.03 -28.86 10.91
N PHE A 317 3.14 -28.18 11.17
CA PHE A 317 4.40 -28.42 10.47
C PHE A 317 4.98 -29.79 10.80
N VAL A 318 5.31 -30.57 9.76
CA VAL A 318 5.95 -31.89 9.92
C VAL A 318 7.40 -31.75 10.40
N HIS A 319 8.09 -30.72 9.93
CA HIS A 319 9.47 -30.43 10.33
C HIS A 319 9.52 -29.42 11.49
N ASN A 320 10.53 -29.56 12.36
CA ASN A 320 10.79 -28.57 13.41
C ASN A 320 11.48 -27.31 12.88
N ASN A 321 12.32 -27.46 11.85
CA ASN A 321 12.96 -26.35 11.15
C ASN A 321 12.24 -26.17 9.81
N VAL A 322 11.60 -25.02 9.64
CA VAL A 322 10.79 -24.67 8.48
C VAL A 322 11.51 -23.61 7.67
N SER A 323 11.51 -23.77 6.35
CA SER A 323 12.08 -22.75 5.46
C SER A 323 11.16 -21.53 5.42
N GLY A 324 11.70 -20.37 5.79
CA GLY A 324 10.94 -19.13 5.84
C GLY A 324 11.76 -17.91 5.47
N ARG A 325 11.09 -16.77 5.49
CA ARG A 325 11.70 -15.45 5.29
C ARG A 325 11.34 -14.51 6.43
N TYR A 326 12.29 -13.67 6.80
CA TYR A 326 12.11 -12.54 7.69
C TYR A 326 12.88 -11.35 7.10
N ARG A 327 12.14 -10.36 6.57
CA ARG A 327 12.71 -9.25 5.78
C ARG A 327 13.55 -9.79 4.62
N GLU A 328 14.83 -9.38 4.54
CA GLU A 328 15.79 -9.85 3.54
C GLU A 328 16.34 -11.26 3.81
N GLU A 329 16.26 -11.75 5.05
CA GLU A 329 16.86 -13.02 5.44
C GLU A 329 15.95 -14.20 5.07
N THR A 330 16.44 -15.06 4.18
CA THR A 330 15.82 -16.37 3.91
C THR A 330 16.63 -17.45 4.61
N SER A 331 16.03 -18.10 5.61
CA SER A 331 16.70 -19.03 6.51
C SER A 331 15.74 -20.15 6.96
N GLN A 332 16.27 -21.11 7.71
CA GLN A 332 15.43 -22.06 8.43
C GLN A 332 15.13 -21.52 9.81
N PHE A 333 13.85 -21.39 10.12
CA PHE A 333 13.37 -20.94 11.42
C PHE A 333 12.73 -22.10 12.17
N ASP A 334 12.78 -22.06 13.50
CA ASP A 334 11.99 -22.96 14.32
C ASP A 334 10.50 -22.73 14.01
N LYS A 335 9.72 -23.81 13.86
CA LYS A 335 8.28 -23.75 13.60
C LYS A 335 7.53 -22.81 14.56
N LYS A 336 8.00 -22.65 15.80
CA LYS A 336 7.41 -21.74 16.81
C LYS A 336 7.50 -20.26 16.43
N ARG A 337 8.52 -19.90 15.66
CA ARG A 337 8.76 -18.53 15.21
C ARG A 337 7.90 -18.14 14.01
N ILE A 338 7.43 -19.11 13.21
CA ILE A 338 6.61 -18.84 12.01
C ILE A 338 5.26 -18.23 12.39
N ASP A 339 4.95 -17.05 11.86
CA ASP A 339 3.70 -16.31 12.10
C ASP A 339 2.69 -16.51 10.97
N LEU A 340 3.19 -16.62 9.74
CA LEU A 340 2.37 -16.63 8.53
C LEU A 340 2.88 -17.70 7.55
N MET A 341 2.03 -18.11 6.61
CA MET A 341 2.40 -19.01 5.52
C MET A 341 1.87 -18.51 4.18
N ASP A 342 2.67 -18.63 3.12
CA ASP A 342 2.24 -18.29 1.75
C ASP A 342 1.00 -19.11 1.34
N VAL A 343 0.04 -18.49 0.63
CA VAL A 343 -1.19 -19.16 0.18
C VAL A 343 -0.92 -20.14 -0.98
N SER A 344 -0.03 -19.77 -1.90
CA SER A 344 0.25 -20.55 -3.09
C SER A 344 1.62 -20.23 -3.66
N PRO A 345 2.38 -21.22 -4.18
CA PRO A 345 3.64 -20.93 -4.89
C PRO A 345 3.47 -20.02 -6.11
N ARG A 346 2.26 -19.91 -6.67
CA ARG A 346 1.95 -19.06 -7.82
C ARG A 346 1.82 -17.58 -7.45
N MET A 347 1.76 -17.24 -6.17
CA MET A 347 1.55 -15.86 -5.74
C MET A 347 2.67 -14.92 -6.12
N VAL A 348 3.87 -15.44 -6.33
CA VAL A 348 5.07 -14.65 -6.68
C VAL A 348 5.03 -14.15 -8.13
N PHE A 349 4.34 -14.88 -9.02
CA PHE A 349 4.41 -14.65 -10.45
C PHE A 349 3.19 -13.92 -11.00
N SER A 350 3.35 -13.24 -12.13
CA SER A 350 2.25 -12.64 -12.88
C SER A 350 1.37 -13.70 -13.53
N VAL A 351 0.25 -13.26 -14.11
CA VAL A 351 -0.67 -14.13 -14.85
C VAL A 351 0.03 -14.78 -16.06
N ALA A 352 0.85 -14.03 -16.81
CA ALA A 352 1.55 -14.57 -17.97
C ALA A 352 2.65 -15.56 -17.59
N THR A 353 3.46 -15.23 -16.59
CA THR A 353 4.51 -16.13 -16.12
C THR A 353 3.92 -17.41 -15.50
N SER A 354 2.78 -17.31 -14.83
CA SER A 354 2.06 -18.46 -14.27
C SER A 354 1.46 -19.41 -15.32
N MET A 355 1.43 -19.05 -16.60
CA MET A 355 1.02 -19.94 -17.71
C MET A 355 2.16 -20.79 -18.26
N ILE A 356 3.41 -20.56 -17.84
CA ILE A 356 4.56 -21.34 -18.29
C ILE A 356 4.61 -22.66 -17.49
N PRO A 357 4.41 -23.84 -18.11
CA PRO A 357 4.61 -25.10 -17.43
C PRO A 357 6.11 -25.33 -17.17
N PHE A 358 6.43 -26.03 -16.08
CA PHE A 358 7.81 -26.37 -15.70
C PHE A 358 8.75 -25.16 -15.47
N LEU A 359 8.19 -24.00 -15.13
CA LEU A 359 8.92 -22.76 -14.85
C LEU A 359 10.12 -22.95 -13.89
N GLN A 360 10.01 -23.84 -12.91
CA GLN A 360 11.08 -24.13 -11.96
C GLN A 360 12.35 -24.74 -12.58
N ASN A 361 12.27 -25.23 -13.82
CA ASN A 361 13.39 -25.82 -14.55
C ASN A 361 13.99 -24.82 -15.56
N ASP A 362 13.38 -23.65 -15.74
CA ASP A 362 13.80 -22.64 -16.70
C ASP A 362 14.64 -21.56 -16.02
N ASP A 363 15.63 -21.03 -16.75
CA ASP A 363 16.37 -19.84 -16.32
C ASP A 363 15.47 -18.59 -16.35
N SER A 364 15.66 -17.68 -15.39
CA SER A 364 14.86 -16.47 -15.25
C SER A 364 14.83 -15.60 -16.51
N ASN A 365 15.94 -15.51 -17.26
CA ASN A 365 15.99 -14.72 -18.50
C ASN A 365 15.12 -15.36 -19.60
N ARG A 366 15.06 -16.70 -19.63
CA ARG A 366 14.22 -17.45 -20.59
C ARG A 366 12.74 -17.37 -20.20
N ALA A 367 12.44 -17.44 -18.91
CA ALA A 367 11.10 -17.22 -18.40
C ALA A 367 10.58 -15.80 -18.71
N LEU A 368 11.44 -14.78 -18.60
CA LEU A 368 11.13 -13.39 -18.96
C LEU A 368 10.78 -13.28 -20.45
N MET A 369 11.66 -13.79 -21.33
CA MET A 369 11.40 -13.80 -22.78
C MET A 369 10.12 -14.57 -23.11
N GLY A 370 9.91 -15.74 -22.49
CA GLY A 370 8.71 -16.56 -22.69
C GLY A 370 7.43 -15.82 -22.30
N SER A 371 7.42 -15.17 -21.13
CA SER A 371 6.28 -14.37 -20.65
C SER A 371 5.98 -13.20 -21.62
N ASN A 372 7.01 -12.55 -22.15
CA ASN A 372 6.87 -11.46 -23.11
C ASN A 372 6.36 -11.92 -24.48
N MET A 373 6.88 -13.06 -24.99
CA MET A 373 6.50 -13.61 -26.30
C MET A 373 5.05 -14.11 -26.33
N GLN A 374 4.54 -14.66 -25.22
CA GLN A 374 3.13 -15.11 -25.15
C GLN A 374 2.13 -14.00 -25.49
N ARG A 375 2.41 -12.75 -25.13
CA ARG A 375 1.54 -11.60 -25.42
C ARG A 375 1.51 -11.20 -26.89
N GLN A 376 2.54 -11.60 -27.64
CA GLN A 376 2.67 -11.31 -29.06
C GLN A 376 2.09 -12.41 -29.94
N ALA A 377 1.68 -13.55 -29.36
CA ALA A 377 1.08 -14.65 -30.10
C ALA A 377 -0.24 -14.21 -30.77
N VAL A 378 -0.41 -14.54 -32.04
CA VAL A 378 -1.60 -14.18 -32.81
C VAL A 378 -2.61 -15.34 -32.76
N PRO A 379 -3.89 -15.09 -32.43
CA PRO A 379 -4.93 -16.11 -32.48
C PRO A 379 -5.08 -16.72 -33.88
N LEU A 380 -5.21 -18.05 -33.95
CA LEU A 380 -5.40 -18.79 -35.20
C LEU A 380 -6.89 -18.98 -35.52
N ILE A 381 -7.19 -19.38 -36.76
CA ILE A 381 -8.56 -19.66 -37.22
C ILE A 381 -9.21 -20.79 -36.41
N THR A 382 -8.44 -21.85 -36.15
CA THR A 382 -8.85 -22.98 -35.31
C THR A 382 -8.07 -22.91 -34.02
N THR A 383 -8.77 -22.86 -32.89
CA THR A 383 -8.17 -22.84 -31.56
C THR A 383 -8.06 -24.26 -31.00
N GLU A 384 -6.92 -24.55 -30.38
CA GLU A 384 -6.68 -25.82 -29.70
C GLU A 384 -6.24 -25.51 -28.27
N ALA A 385 -6.70 -26.32 -27.31
CA ALA A 385 -6.25 -26.20 -25.93
C ALA A 385 -4.80 -26.70 -25.81
N PRO A 386 -3.97 -26.08 -24.95
CA PRO A 386 -2.63 -26.59 -24.72
C PRO A 386 -2.70 -28.01 -24.16
N VAL A 387 -1.91 -28.93 -24.76
CA VAL A 387 -1.81 -30.32 -24.29
C VAL A 387 -1.20 -30.38 -22.88
N VAL A 388 -0.29 -29.46 -22.57
CA VAL A 388 0.31 -29.27 -21.25
C VAL A 388 0.04 -27.84 -20.81
N GLY A 389 -0.77 -27.67 -19.77
CA GLY A 389 -1.13 -26.37 -19.20
C GLY A 389 -0.91 -26.31 -17.69
N THR A 390 -1.08 -25.13 -17.11
CA THR A 390 -0.91 -24.91 -15.65
C THR A 390 -2.25 -24.79 -14.92
N GLY A 391 -3.37 -24.66 -15.64
CA GLY A 391 -4.70 -24.41 -15.09
C GLY A 391 -5.00 -22.91 -14.89
N MET A 392 -4.06 -22.02 -15.22
CA MET A 392 -4.30 -20.56 -15.21
C MET A 392 -5.07 -20.09 -16.46
N GLU A 393 -5.04 -20.86 -17.53
CA GLU A 393 -5.57 -20.51 -18.85
C GLU A 393 -7.07 -20.25 -18.82
N ALA A 394 -7.83 -21.14 -18.16
CA ALA A 394 -9.28 -20.99 -18.03
C ALA A 394 -9.66 -19.71 -17.26
N LYS A 395 -8.94 -19.43 -16.16
CA LYS A 395 -9.19 -18.25 -15.32
C LYS A 395 -8.87 -16.97 -16.09
N ALA A 396 -7.73 -16.93 -16.78
CA ALA A 396 -7.35 -15.78 -17.59
C ALA A 396 -8.29 -15.55 -18.79
N ALA A 397 -8.78 -16.61 -19.44
CA ALA A 397 -9.74 -16.49 -20.53
C ALA A 397 -11.07 -15.87 -20.05
N VAL A 398 -11.59 -16.34 -18.91
CA VAL A 398 -12.82 -15.78 -18.31
C VAL A 398 -12.60 -14.33 -17.87
N ASP A 399 -11.52 -14.06 -17.15
CA ASP A 399 -11.25 -12.72 -16.59
C ASP A 399 -10.81 -11.69 -17.64
N SER A 400 -10.35 -12.14 -18.83
CA SER A 400 -10.06 -11.23 -19.95
C SER A 400 -11.30 -10.47 -20.45
N GLY A 401 -12.50 -11.03 -20.25
CA GLY A 401 -13.76 -10.48 -20.75
C GLY A 401 -14.04 -10.78 -22.23
N VAL A 402 -13.18 -11.54 -22.91
CA VAL A 402 -13.36 -11.94 -24.31
C VAL A 402 -14.39 -13.08 -24.44
N CYS A 403 -14.47 -13.96 -23.45
CA CYS A 403 -15.45 -15.04 -23.43
C CYS A 403 -16.85 -14.54 -23.05
N VAL A 404 -17.88 -15.06 -23.72
CA VAL A 404 -19.27 -14.84 -23.31
C VAL A 404 -19.58 -15.74 -22.11
N VAL A 405 -19.84 -15.13 -20.96
CA VAL A 405 -20.18 -15.83 -19.71
C VAL A 405 -21.69 -15.75 -19.47
N ALA A 406 -22.31 -16.88 -19.10
CA ALA A 406 -23.72 -16.91 -18.74
C ALA A 406 -23.97 -16.08 -17.46
N LYS A 407 -24.87 -15.09 -17.55
CA LYS A 407 -25.38 -14.38 -16.38
C LYS A 407 -26.45 -15.27 -15.72
N ARG A 408 -26.36 -15.46 -14.40
CA ARG A 408 -27.38 -16.16 -13.63
C ARG A 408 -28.68 -15.36 -13.58
#